data_AF-A0A7V3HWH1-F1
#
_entry.id   AF-A0A7V3HWH1-F1
#
_cell.length_a   1.000
_cell.length_b   1.000
_cell.length_c   1.000
_cell.angle_alpha   90.00
_cell.angle_beta   90.00
_cell.angle_gamma   90.00
#
_symmetry.space_group_name_H-M   'P 1'
#
loop_
_entity.id
_entity.type
_entity.pdbx_description
1 polymer ?
#
loop_
_entity_poly.entity_id
_entity_poly.type
_entity_poly.pdbx_seq_one_letter_code
_entity_poly.pdbx_strand_id
1 'polypeptide(L)'
;MAEPQLSPTDAALRARITELSVHIPCGGLRGPLQRRSSANPNLPVRWQSCQDEDSPERWPGCDVSSERDLCIICFRATAGGISRWSWLACEDCRAINNALERAWGVRPLALGRHSVMNGIGVRGNAPPDVREAQIERLLKFAKGDDRLREWRQHEYSWLAGRFDPLADVPLRVWQQQWPPGPHASYDAFVRLLGRELPLAPPT
;
A
#
# COMPACT_ATOMS: atom_id res chain seq x y z
N MET A 1 29.19 0.64 12.41
CA MET A 1 28.07 1.55 12.72
C MET A 1 27.36 0.95 13.92
N ALA A 2 27.19 1.70 15.01
CA ALA A 2 26.44 1.19 16.16
C ALA A 2 24.98 0.96 15.73
N GLU A 3 24.40 -0.18 16.10
CA GLU A 3 22.97 -0.40 15.91
C GLU A 3 22.21 0.69 16.69
N PRO A 4 21.24 1.38 16.08
CA PRO A 4 20.41 2.34 16.79
C PRO A 4 19.74 1.62 17.96
N GLN A 5 19.93 2.13 19.17
CA GLN A 5 19.30 1.57 20.35
C GLN A 5 17.79 1.79 20.26
N LEU A 6 17.01 0.72 20.16
CA LEU A 6 15.54 0.78 20.10
C LEU A 6 14.98 1.37 21.40
N SER A 7 13.85 2.08 21.30
CA SER A 7 13.08 2.47 22.49
C SER A 7 12.61 1.21 23.24
N PRO A 8 12.39 1.27 24.57
CA PRO A 8 11.83 0.13 25.29
C PRO A 8 10.49 -0.37 24.72
N THR A 9 9.67 0.56 24.21
CA THR A 9 8.39 0.26 23.54
C THR A 9 8.62 -0.53 22.26
N ASP A 10 9.48 -0.03 21.37
CA ASP A 10 9.79 -0.71 20.10
C ASP A 10 10.48 -2.05 20.36
N ALA A 11 11.36 -2.16 21.36
CA ALA A 11 12.00 -3.43 21.73
C ALA A 11 10.98 -4.48 22.19
N ALA A 12 10.03 -4.09 23.06
CA ALA A 12 8.96 -4.98 23.51
C ALA A 12 8.03 -5.38 22.35
N LEU A 13 7.69 -4.43 21.47
CA LEU A 13 6.91 -4.67 20.26
C LEU A 13 7.60 -5.70 19.35
N ARG A 14 8.88 -5.49 19.05
CA ARG A 14 9.67 -6.37 18.18
C ARG A 14 9.91 -7.75 18.76
N ALA A 15 9.89 -7.88 20.08
CA ALA A 15 9.91 -9.19 20.76
C ALA A 15 8.55 -9.93 20.66
N ARG A 16 7.43 -9.19 20.65
CA ARG A 16 6.07 -9.76 20.65
C ARG A 16 5.62 -10.24 19.27
N ILE A 17 5.91 -9.50 18.21
CA ILE A 17 5.42 -9.82 16.86
C ILE A 17 6.40 -10.79 16.17
N THR A 18 5.93 -11.99 15.89
CA THR A 18 6.76 -13.06 15.31
C THR A 18 6.64 -13.20 13.79
N GLU A 19 5.71 -12.48 13.17
CA GLU A 19 5.49 -12.48 11.72
C GLU A 19 4.84 -11.17 11.25
N LEU A 20 4.94 -10.90 9.95
CA LEU A 20 4.35 -9.70 9.35
C LEU A 20 2.85 -9.60 9.67
N SER A 21 2.47 -8.50 10.30
CA SER A 21 1.14 -8.26 10.86
C SER A 21 0.62 -6.89 10.44
N VAL A 22 -0.69 -6.78 10.29
CA VAL A 22 -1.41 -5.52 10.15
C VAL A 22 -1.50 -4.86 11.52
N HIS A 23 -0.91 -3.68 11.63
CA HIS A 23 -1.11 -2.84 12.80
C HIS A 23 -2.46 -2.14 12.70
N ILE A 24 -3.45 -2.58 13.48
CA ILE A 24 -4.85 -2.15 13.34
C ILE A 24 -5.06 -0.62 13.47
N PRO A 25 -4.39 0.11 14.37
CA PRO A 25 -4.51 1.57 14.46
C PRO A 25 -4.22 2.32 13.15
N CYS A 26 -3.17 1.95 12.41
CA CYS A 26 -2.78 2.68 11.20
C CYS A 26 -2.93 1.91 9.90
N GLY A 27 -3.18 0.60 9.91
CA GLY A 27 -3.23 -0.24 8.71
C GLY A 27 -1.89 -0.42 8.00
N GLY A 28 -0.79 0.02 8.62
CA GLY A 28 0.55 -0.33 8.18
C GLY A 28 0.85 -1.79 8.46
N LEU A 29 1.73 -2.38 7.65
CA LEU A 29 2.28 -3.71 7.93
C LEU A 29 3.58 -3.54 8.73
N ARG A 30 3.69 -4.22 9.87
CA ARG A 30 4.91 -4.28 10.67
C ARG A 30 5.24 -5.70 11.11
N GLY A 31 6.51 -5.98 11.33
CA GLY A 31 7.00 -7.29 11.74
C GLY A 31 8.13 -7.82 10.87
N PRO A 32 8.61 -9.03 11.18
CA PRO A 32 9.70 -9.65 10.44
C PRO A 32 9.23 -10.17 9.07
N LEU A 33 10.03 -9.91 8.02
CA LEU A 33 9.75 -10.35 6.66
C LEU A 33 10.31 -11.73 6.34
N GLN A 34 11.44 -12.07 6.95
CA GLN A 34 12.02 -13.41 6.90
C GLN A 34 11.72 -14.13 8.22
N ARG A 35 11.27 -15.39 8.15
CA ARG A 35 11.23 -16.22 9.34
C ARG A 35 12.68 -16.53 9.74
N ARG A 36 12.98 -16.47 11.04
CA ARG A 36 14.24 -17.00 11.57
C ARG A 36 14.35 -18.47 11.16
N SER A 37 15.31 -18.78 10.30
CA SER A 37 15.57 -20.15 9.87
C SER A 37 16.50 -20.82 10.86
N SER A 38 16.12 -21.98 11.40
CA SER A 38 17.03 -22.81 12.21
C SER A 38 18.23 -23.32 11.40
N ALA A 39 18.06 -23.50 10.09
CA ALA A 39 19.13 -23.90 9.17
C ALA A 39 20.11 -22.76 8.84
N ASN A 40 19.66 -21.50 8.93
CA ASN A 40 20.47 -20.32 8.66
C ASN A 40 20.24 -19.25 9.74
N PRO A 41 20.70 -19.49 10.99
CA PRO A 41 20.42 -18.60 12.12
C PRO A 41 21.08 -17.22 11.98
N ASN A 42 22.10 -17.11 11.12
CA ASN A 42 22.86 -15.88 10.89
C ASN A 42 22.28 -15.00 9.77
N LEU A 43 21.23 -15.44 9.06
CA LEU A 43 20.60 -14.60 8.04
C LEU A 43 19.81 -13.48 8.77
N PRO A 44 20.12 -12.20 8.54
CA PRO A 44 19.47 -11.13 9.27
C PRO A 44 18.00 -11.04 8.86
N VAL A 45 17.11 -11.24 9.83
CA VAL A 45 15.68 -10.98 9.65
C VAL A 45 15.48 -9.49 9.50
N ARG A 46 15.04 -9.06 8.32
CA ARG A 46 14.62 -7.68 8.11
C ARG A 46 13.32 -7.42 8.84
N TRP A 47 13.30 -6.36 9.64
CA TRP A 47 12.08 -5.88 10.25
C TRP A 47 11.49 -4.78 9.38
N GLN A 48 10.20 -4.91 9.08
CA GLN A 48 9.43 -3.84 8.47
C GLN A 48 8.73 -3.06 9.58
N SER A 49 8.89 -1.75 9.56
CA SER A 49 8.23 -0.86 10.52
C SER A 49 6.96 -0.24 9.94
N CYS A 50 6.02 0.10 10.82
CA CYS A 50 4.93 1.02 10.49
C CYS A 50 5.23 2.46 10.97
N GLN A 51 4.35 3.39 10.65
CA GLN A 51 4.49 4.81 11.02
C GLN A 51 4.34 5.10 12.52
N ASP A 52 3.79 4.16 13.31
CA ASP A 52 3.54 4.35 14.74
C ASP A 52 4.68 3.80 15.62
N GLU A 53 5.78 3.33 15.02
CA GLU A 53 7.01 3.00 15.75
C GLU A 53 7.84 4.26 15.99
N ASP A 54 8.49 4.34 17.15
CA ASP A 54 9.32 5.51 17.52
C ASP A 54 10.58 5.59 16.63
N SER A 55 11.12 4.42 16.28
CA SER A 55 12.35 4.27 15.49
C SER A 55 12.13 3.31 14.31
N PRO A 56 11.45 3.75 13.23
CA PRO A 56 11.22 2.91 12.06
C PRO A 56 12.53 2.43 11.44
N GLU A 57 12.60 1.15 11.09
CA GLU A 57 13.78 0.56 10.48
C GLU A 57 14.01 1.11 9.07
N ARG A 58 15.26 1.51 8.80
CA ARG A 58 15.70 1.94 7.48
C ARG A 58 16.57 0.86 6.86
N TRP A 59 16.28 0.47 5.63
CA TRP A 59 17.03 -0.55 4.90
C TRP A 59 18.07 0.09 3.99
N PRO A 60 19.38 -0.10 4.25
CA PRO A 60 20.42 0.40 3.37
C PRO A 60 20.26 -0.08 1.93
N GLY A 61 20.43 0.81 0.97
CA GLY A 61 20.31 0.52 -0.46
C GLY A 61 18.87 0.41 -0.98
N CYS A 62 17.86 0.63 -0.15
CA CYS A 62 16.46 0.71 -0.56
C CYS A 62 15.98 2.17 -0.45
N ASP A 63 15.23 2.65 -1.44
CA ASP A 63 14.62 3.97 -1.36
C ASP A 63 13.24 3.96 -0.66
N VAL A 64 12.69 2.76 -0.39
CA VAL A 64 11.56 2.54 0.51
C VAL A 64 11.89 1.36 1.43
N SER A 65 11.78 1.56 2.75
CA SER A 65 12.02 0.51 3.76
C SER A 65 10.73 -0.26 4.09
N SER A 66 10.03 -0.71 3.05
CA SER A 66 8.83 -1.55 3.13
C SER A 66 8.85 -2.51 1.95
N GLU A 67 8.64 -3.78 2.21
CA GLU A 67 8.50 -4.81 1.17
C GLU A 67 7.03 -5.02 0.83
N ARG A 68 6.15 -4.91 1.82
CA ARG A 68 4.72 -5.15 1.65
C ARG A 68 3.92 -4.07 2.34
N ASP A 69 2.91 -3.58 1.64
CA ASP A 69 1.86 -2.74 2.21
C ASP A 69 0.50 -3.41 1.97
N LEU A 70 -0.53 -3.06 2.72
CA LEU A 70 -1.90 -3.37 2.29
C LEU A 70 -2.21 -2.60 1.00
N CYS A 71 -2.89 -3.25 0.07
CA CYS A 71 -3.39 -2.61 -1.15
C CYS A 71 -4.26 -1.39 -0.79
N ILE A 72 -3.95 -0.23 -1.35
CA ILE A 72 -4.66 1.03 -1.08
C ILE A 72 -6.14 1.03 -1.51
N ILE A 73 -6.55 0.05 -2.32
CA ILE A 73 -7.93 -0.08 -2.81
C ILE A 73 -8.71 -1.12 -2.02
N CYS A 74 -8.29 -2.39 -2.04
CA CYS A 74 -9.08 -3.42 -1.36
C CYS A 74 -8.72 -3.56 0.12
N PHE A 75 -7.53 -3.12 0.55
CA PHE A 75 -6.95 -3.37 1.88
C PHE A 75 -6.89 -4.85 2.29
N ARG A 76 -7.10 -5.80 1.36
CA ARG A 76 -7.07 -7.26 1.60
C ARG A 76 -5.77 -7.89 1.11
N ALA A 77 -5.42 -7.61 -0.13
CA ALA A 77 -4.18 -8.08 -0.75
C ALA A 77 -2.99 -7.21 -0.34
N THR A 78 -1.78 -7.70 -0.60
CA THR A 78 -0.57 -6.90 -0.45
C THR A 78 -0.18 -6.21 -1.75
N ALA A 79 0.45 -5.05 -1.61
CA ALA A 79 1.14 -4.29 -2.64
C ALA A 79 2.51 -3.86 -2.07
N GLY A 80 3.14 -2.86 -2.66
CA GLY A 80 4.39 -2.31 -2.17
C GLY A 80 5.63 -2.93 -2.81
N GLY A 81 6.75 -2.71 -2.15
CA GLY A 81 8.08 -3.09 -2.62
C GLY A 81 9.11 -2.06 -2.19
N ILE A 82 10.37 -2.47 -2.21
CA ILE A 82 11.50 -1.75 -1.60
C ILE A 82 11.94 -0.49 -2.36
N SER A 83 11.15 -0.06 -3.35
CA SER A 83 11.45 1.08 -4.21
C SER A 83 10.26 2.01 -4.43
N ARG A 84 10.54 3.28 -4.69
CA ARG A 84 9.60 4.32 -5.17
C ARG A 84 8.94 3.95 -6.50
N TRP A 85 9.48 2.97 -7.21
CA TRP A 85 8.90 2.41 -8.43
C TRP A 85 7.90 1.27 -8.16
N SER A 86 7.51 1.07 -6.90
CA SER A 86 6.54 0.05 -6.50
C SER A 86 5.11 0.57 -6.55
N TRP A 87 4.16 -0.34 -6.77
CA TRP A 87 2.73 -0.03 -6.81
C TRP A 87 2.13 0.00 -5.39
N LEU A 88 1.15 0.87 -5.18
CA LEU A 88 0.35 0.96 -3.95
C LEU A 88 -0.86 0.02 -3.95
N ALA A 89 -1.18 -0.57 -5.10
CA ALA A 89 -2.32 -1.48 -5.26
C ALA A 89 -1.85 -2.88 -5.69
N CYS A 90 -2.58 -3.90 -5.25
CA CYS A 90 -2.34 -5.28 -5.64
C CYS A 90 -2.58 -5.49 -7.14
N GLU A 91 -2.16 -6.65 -7.65
CA GLU A 91 -2.33 -7.01 -9.06
C GLU A 91 -3.77 -6.91 -9.58
N ASP A 92 -4.73 -7.49 -8.88
CA ASP A 92 -6.14 -7.44 -9.29
C ASP A 92 -6.70 -6.01 -9.36
N CYS A 93 -6.39 -5.19 -8.35
CA CYS A 93 -6.81 -3.78 -8.34
C CYS A 93 -6.14 -2.98 -9.46
N ARG A 94 -4.88 -3.28 -9.80
CA ARG A 94 -4.21 -2.66 -10.96
C ARG A 94 -4.84 -3.10 -12.28
N ALA A 95 -5.20 -4.37 -12.40
CA ALA A 95 -5.86 -4.90 -13.59
C ALA A 95 -7.19 -4.19 -13.85
N ILE A 96 -8.01 -3.99 -12.81
CA ILE A 96 -9.27 -3.23 -12.91
C ILE A 96 -8.99 -1.77 -13.26
N ASN A 97 -8.06 -1.10 -12.57
CA ASN A 97 -7.71 0.30 -12.87
C ASN A 97 -7.29 0.51 -14.32
N ASN A 98 -6.49 -0.41 -14.87
CA ASN A 98 -6.05 -0.39 -16.26
C ASN A 98 -7.21 -0.70 -17.23
N ALA A 99 -8.12 -1.60 -16.88
CA ALA A 99 -9.30 -1.89 -17.69
C ALA A 99 -10.24 -0.67 -17.75
N LEU A 100 -10.43 0.03 -16.63
CA LEU A 100 -11.19 1.28 -16.58
C LEU A 100 -10.53 2.40 -17.36
N GLU A 101 -9.20 2.52 -17.31
CA GLU A 101 -8.46 3.47 -18.16
C GLU A 101 -8.72 3.24 -19.65
N ARG A 102 -8.72 1.97 -20.09
CA ARG A 102 -9.06 1.63 -21.49
C ARG A 102 -10.51 1.95 -21.83
N ALA A 103 -11.45 1.71 -20.91
CA ALA A 103 -12.87 1.95 -21.14
C ALA A 103 -13.24 3.45 -21.14
N TRP A 104 -12.59 4.24 -20.29
CA TRP A 104 -12.89 5.67 -20.13
C TRP A 104 -11.96 6.60 -20.91
N GLY A 105 -10.84 6.08 -21.43
CA GLY A 105 -9.79 6.88 -22.06
C GLY A 105 -8.96 7.71 -21.06
N VAL A 106 -9.23 7.58 -19.75
CA VAL A 106 -8.55 8.30 -18.69
C VAL A 106 -8.33 7.40 -17.48
N ARG A 107 -7.10 7.42 -16.93
CA ARG A 107 -6.75 6.70 -15.72
C ARG A 107 -7.55 7.22 -14.52
N PRO A 108 -8.33 6.37 -13.82
CA PRO A 108 -9.19 6.88 -12.77
C PRO A 108 -8.47 7.12 -11.44
N LEU A 109 -7.41 6.36 -11.14
CA LEU A 109 -6.66 6.46 -9.89
C LEU A 109 -5.15 6.35 -10.15
N ALA A 110 -4.37 7.14 -9.41
CA ALA A 110 -2.92 7.12 -9.44
C ALA A 110 -2.37 6.10 -8.43
N LEU A 111 -2.22 4.85 -8.85
CA LEU A 111 -1.84 3.72 -7.98
C LEU A 111 -0.32 3.49 -7.86
N GLY A 112 0.51 4.22 -8.60
CA GLY A 112 1.97 4.16 -8.48
C GLY A 112 2.49 5.20 -7.48
N ARG A 113 3.56 4.85 -6.73
CA ARG A 113 4.23 5.78 -5.79
C ARG A 113 4.85 6.99 -6.51
N HIS A 114 5.21 6.85 -7.79
CA HIS A 114 5.83 7.90 -8.58
C HIS A 114 4.88 8.41 -9.70
N SER A 115 4.91 9.71 -9.98
CA SER A 115 4.04 10.35 -11.00
C SER A 115 4.12 9.68 -12.37
N VAL A 116 5.35 9.38 -12.82
CA VAL A 116 5.63 8.67 -14.08
C VAL A 116 4.92 7.33 -14.18
N MET A 117 4.81 6.57 -13.09
CA MET A 117 4.08 5.29 -13.09
C MET A 117 2.58 5.46 -13.37
N ASN A 118 2.08 6.68 -13.22
CA ASN A 118 0.68 7.04 -13.46
C ASN A 118 0.50 7.79 -14.78
N GLY A 119 1.52 7.82 -15.64
CA GLY A 119 1.49 8.59 -16.91
C GLY A 119 1.46 10.10 -16.69
N ILE A 120 1.97 10.58 -15.56
CA ILE A 120 2.02 12.00 -15.19
C ILE A 120 3.46 12.47 -15.29
N GLY A 121 3.75 13.27 -16.31
CA GLY A 121 5.05 13.88 -16.53
C GLY A 121 4.92 15.18 -17.32
N VAL A 122 5.92 16.06 -17.19
CA VAL A 122 6.00 17.34 -17.89
C VAL A 122 7.02 17.23 -19.01
N ARG A 123 6.60 17.51 -20.24
CA ARG A 123 7.48 17.51 -21.41
C ARG A 123 8.05 18.91 -21.60
N GLY A 124 9.37 19.04 -21.53
CA GLY A 124 10.06 20.35 -21.63
C GLY A 124 9.76 21.12 -22.93
N ASN A 125 9.61 20.40 -24.04
CA ASN A 125 9.36 20.97 -25.38
C ASN A 125 7.87 21.05 -25.76
N ALA A 126 6.96 20.87 -24.80
CA ALA A 126 5.52 21.01 -25.08
C ALA A 126 5.13 22.50 -25.28
N PRO A 127 4.10 22.78 -26.09
CA PRO A 127 3.47 24.10 -26.15
C PRO A 127 3.09 24.63 -24.75
N PRO A 128 3.09 25.95 -24.51
CA PRO A 128 2.89 26.52 -23.18
C PRO A 128 1.62 26.03 -22.46
N ASP A 129 0.50 25.98 -23.17
CA ASP A 129 -0.81 25.51 -22.70
C ASP A 129 -0.77 24.03 -22.29
N VAL A 130 -0.15 23.18 -23.13
CA VAL A 130 0.02 21.75 -22.86
C VAL A 130 0.94 21.53 -21.66
N ARG A 131 1.99 22.35 -21.52
CA ARG A 131 2.92 22.28 -20.40
C ARG A 131 2.26 22.71 -19.08
N GLU A 132 1.46 23.76 -19.10
CA GLU A 132 0.71 24.24 -17.93
C GLU A 132 -0.27 23.16 -17.43
N ALA A 133 -1.04 22.55 -18.32
CA ALA A 133 -1.93 21.43 -17.97
C ALA A 133 -1.16 20.21 -17.40
N GLN A 134 0.05 19.93 -17.91
CA GLN A 134 0.90 18.87 -17.36
C GLN A 134 1.43 19.20 -15.96
N ILE A 135 1.82 20.45 -15.72
CA ILE A 135 2.26 20.94 -14.40
C ILE A 135 1.09 20.85 -13.42
N GLU A 136 -0.10 21.27 -13.81
CA GLU A 136 -1.30 21.17 -12.98
C GLU A 136 -1.58 19.72 -12.56
N ARG A 137 -1.52 18.77 -13.52
CA ARG A 137 -1.66 17.33 -13.21
C ARG A 137 -0.60 16.82 -12.25
N LEU A 138 0.65 17.28 -12.40
CA LEU A 138 1.74 16.90 -11.51
C LEU A 138 1.54 17.47 -10.10
N LEU A 139 1.11 18.73 -9.97
CA LEU A 139 0.79 19.35 -8.70
C LEU A 139 -0.40 18.67 -8.02
N LYS A 140 -1.43 18.31 -8.79
CA LYS A 140 -2.57 17.52 -8.28
C LYS A 140 -2.11 16.16 -7.76
N PHE A 141 -1.25 15.46 -8.48
CA PHE A 141 -0.64 14.21 -8.02
C PHE A 141 0.16 14.40 -6.72
N ALA A 142 0.97 15.45 -6.63
CA ALA A 142 1.79 15.73 -5.44
C ALA A 142 0.94 16.02 -4.19
N LYS A 143 -0.23 16.64 -4.35
CA LYS A 143 -1.21 16.82 -3.26
C LYS A 143 -1.86 15.51 -2.80
N GLY A 144 -1.76 14.44 -3.60
CA GLY A 144 -2.44 13.17 -3.36
C GLY A 144 -3.90 13.17 -3.80
N ASP A 145 -4.52 11.98 -3.75
CA ASP A 145 -5.91 11.77 -4.15
C ASP A 145 -6.82 11.76 -2.90
N ASP A 146 -7.63 12.81 -2.72
CA ASP A 146 -8.57 12.91 -1.60
C ASP A 146 -9.55 11.74 -1.56
N ARG A 147 -9.93 11.20 -2.73
CA ARG A 147 -10.82 10.05 -2.81
C ARG A 147 -10.19 8.82 -2.19
N LEU A 148 -8.88 8.62 -2.36
CA LEU A 148 -8.16 7.51 -1.73
C LEU A 148 -7.98 7.73 -0.23
N ARG A 149 -7.85 8.98 0.23
CA ARG A 149 -7.79 9.32 1.65
C ARG A 149 -9.13 9.03 2.35
N GLU A 150 -10.22 9.52 1.79
CA GLU A 150 -11.58 9.27 2.26
C GLU A 150 -11.92 7.78 2.21
N TRP A 151 -11.56 7.12 1.10
CA TRP A 151 -11.75 5.69 0.95
C TRP A 151 -11.05 4.88 2.02
N ARG A 152 -9.80 5.21 2.37
CA ARG A 152 -9.10 4.57 3.48
C ARG A 152 -9.88 4.76 4.79
N GLN A 153 -10.35 5.97 5.09
CA GLN A 153 -11.12 6.21 6.32
C GLN A 153 -12.41 5.40 6.39
N HIS A 154 -12.99 5.03 5.24
CA HIS A 154 -14.19 4.21 5.18
C HIS A 154 -13.87 2.71 5.14
N GLU A 155 -13.22 2.26 4.07
CA GLU A 155 -13.03 0.84 3.78
C GLU A 155 -12.10 0.15 4.76
N TYR A 156 -10.94 0.76 5.02
CA TYR A 156 -10.00 0.17 5.98
C TYR A 156 -10.62 0.11 7.37
N SER A 157 -11.27 1.18 7.82
CA SER A 157 -11.92 1.22 9.14
C SER A 157 -13.02 0.15 9.27
N TRP A 158 -13.81 -0.07 8.22
CA TRP A 158 -14.83 -1.12 8.20
C TRP A 158 -14.22 -2.53 8.32
N LEU A 159 -13.16 -2.81 7.55
CA LEU A 159 -12.44 -4.08 7.62
C LEU A 159 -11.75 -4.29 8.97
N ALA A 160 -11.13 -3.22 9.50
CA ALA A 160 -10.43 -3.20 10.76
C ALA A 160 -11.37 -3.38 11.97
N GLY A 161 -12.63 -2.93 11.86
CA GLY A 161 -13.63 -3.05 12.92
C GLY A 161 -14.01 -4.48 13.34
N ARG A 162 -13.49 -5.51 12.66
CA ARG A 162 -13.60 -6.91 13.10
C ARG A 162 -12.54 -7.34 14.11
N PHE A 163 -11.55 -6.50 14.36
CA PHE A 163 -10.42 -6.82 15.23
C PHE A 163 -10.37 -5.84 16.41
N ASP A 164 -9.58 -6.21 17.42
CA ASP A 164 -9.27 -5.29 18.51
C ASP A 164 -8.54 -4.05 17.96
N PRO A 165 -8.96 -2.82 18.32
CA PRO A 165 -8.45 -1.59 17.72
C PRO A 165 -6.96 -1.34 17.99
N LEU A 166 -6.34 -2.03 18.96
CA LEU A 166 -4.93 -1.91 19.33
C LEU A 166 -4.11 -3.15 18.92
N ALA A 167 -4.71 -4.08 18.17
CA ALA A 167 -4.05 -5.32 17.82
C ALA A 167 -3.01 -5.20 16.70
N ASP A 168 -2.08 -6.15 16.74
CA ASP A 168 -1.30 -6.59 15.59
C ASP A 168 -1.89 -7.90 15.09
N VAL A 169 -2.50 -7.89 13.91
CA VAL A 169 -3.16 -9.07 13.34
C VAL A 169 -2.24 -9.68 12.28
N PRO A 170 -1.79 -10.94 12.43
CA PRO A 170 -0.97 -11.58 11.40
C PRO A 170 -1.60 -11.45 10.02
N LEU A 171 -0.80 -11.09 9.01
CA LEU A 171 -1.31 -10.85 7.65
C LEU A 171 -2.13 -12.03 7.11
N ARG A 172 -1.72 -13.27 7.44
CA ARG A 172 -2.48 -14.47 7.07
C ARG A 172 -3.89 -14.49 7.67
N VAL A 173 -4.05 -14.04 8.92
CA VAL A 173 -5.33 -14.02 9.64
C VAL A 173 -6.20 -12.91 9.07
N TRP A 174 -5.61 -11.74 8.80
CA TRP A 174 -6.27 -10.65 8.09
C TRP A 174 -6.82 -11.13 6.74
N GLN A 175 -6.00 -11.80 5.94
CA GLN A 175 -6.40 -12.31 4.61
C GLN A 175 -7.36 -13.50 4.67
N GLN A 176 -7.35 -14.28 5.73
CA GLN A 176 -8.36 -15.33 5.94
C GLN A 176 -9.72 -14.73 6.27
N GLN A 177 -9.76 -13.69 7.12
CA GLN A 177 -10.98 -12.95 7.43
C GLN A 177 -11.48 -12.15 6.23
N TRP A 178 -10.56 -11.59 5.45
CA TRP A 178 -10.85 -10.78 4.28
C TRP A 178 -10.09 -11.29 3.05
N PRO A 179 -10.60 -12.35 2.39
CA PRO A 179 -9.93 -12.94 1.23
C PRO A 179 -9.67 -11.90 0.12
N PRO A 180 -8.41 -11.77 -0.34
CA PRO A 180 -8.11 -11.01 -1.54
C PRO A 180 -8.52 -11.79 -2.80
N GLY A 181 -8.66 -11.07 -3.91
CA GLY A 181 -8.86 -11.66 -5.22
C GLY A 181 -9.65 -10.74 -6.16
N PRO A 182 -9.86 -11.16 -7.42
CA PRO A 182 -10.53 -10.36 -8.44
C PRO A 182 -11.89 -9.83 -8.00
N HIS A 183 -12.73 -10.67 -7.39
CA HIS A 183 -14.05 -10.30 -6.89
C HIS A 183 -13.99 -9.21 -5.81
N ALA A 184 -13.12 -9.38 -4.81
CA ALA A 184 -12.95 -8.40 -3.75
C ALA A 184 -12.43 -7.06 -4.28
N SER A 185 -11.54 -7.11 -5.27
CA SER A 185 -11.02 -5.92 -5.93
C SER A 185 -12.10 -5.22 -6.77
N TYR A 186 -12.93 -5.97 -7.50
CA TYR A 186 -14.05 -5.42 -8.28
C TYR A 186 -15.07 -4.71 -7.36
N ASP A 187 -15.50 -5.39 -6.30
CA ASP A 187 -16.40 -4.83 -5.28
C ASP A 187 -15.82 -3.54 -4.65
N ALA A 188 -14.54 -3.54 -4.28
CA ALA A 188 -13.87 -2.37 -3.76
C ALA A 188 -13.91 -1.19 -4.76
N PHE A 189 -13.70 -1.43 -6.06
CA PHE A 189 -13.81 -0.38 -7.07
C PHE A 189 -15.25 0.14 -7.25
N VAL A 190 -16.26 -0.75 -7.26
CA VAL A 190 -17.68 -0.32 -7.34
C VAL A 190 -18.01 0.63 -6.20
N ARG A 191 -17.64 0.26 -4.96
CA ARG A 191 -17.92 1.06 -3.77
C ARG A 191 -17.09 2.34 -3.71
N LEU A 192 -15.80 2.28 -4.06
CA LEU A 192 -14.91 3.45 -4.13
C LEU A 192 -15.39 4.50 -5.15
N LEU A 193 -15.87 4.04 -6.30
CA LEU A 193 -16.30 4.93 -7.38
C LEU A 193 -17.77 5.34 -7.26
N GLY A 194 -18.54 4.67 -6.40
CA GLY A 194 -19.96 4.91 -6.18
C GLY A 194 -20.83 4.65 -7.41
N ARG A 195 -20.38 3.76 -8.32
CA ARG A 195 -21.08 3.47 -9.59
C ARG A 195 -20.75 2.09 -10.11
N GLU A 196 -21.64 1.57 -10.96
CA GLU A 196 -21.37 0.38 -11.75
C GLU A 196 -20.17 0.62 -12.68
N LEU A 197 -19.36 -0.42 -12.85
CA LEU A 197 -18.21 -0.38 -13.73
C LEU A 197 -18.64 -0.86 -15.12
N PRO A 198 -18.09 -0.30 -16.20
CA PRO A 198 -18.31 -0.80 -17.56
C PRO A 198 -17.48 -2.06 -17.84
N LEU A 199 -17.38 -2.96 -16.84
CA LEU A 199 -16.59 -4.17 -16.86
C LEU A 199 -17.48 -5.31 -16.40
N ALA A 200 -17.36 -6.48 -17.04
CA ALA A 200 -18.00 -7.67 -16.49
C ALA A 200 -17.36 -8.01 -15.13
N PRO A 201 -18.15 -8.40 -14.12
CA PRO A 201 -17.60 -8.95 -12.89
C PRO A 201 -16.69 -10.14 -13.22
N PRO A 202 -15.58 -10.31 -12.48
CA PRO A 202 -14.74 -11.50 -12.63
C PRO A 202 -15.55 -12.77 -12.37
N THR A 203 -15.15 -13.87 -13.01
CA THR A 203 -15.75 -15.21 -12.83
C THR A 203 -15.12 -15.94 -11.65
#